data_AF-A0A2N0QKJ5-F1
#
_entry.id   AF-A0A2N0QKJ5-F1
#
_cell.length_a   1.000
_cell.length_b   1.000
_cell.length_c   1.000
_cell.angle_alpha   90.00
_cell.angle_beta   90.00
_cell.angle_gamma   90.00
#
_symmetry.space_group_name_H-M   'P 1'
#
loop_
_entity.id
_entity.type
_entity.pdbx_description
1 polymer ?
#
loop_
_entity_poly.entity_id
_entity_poly.type
_entity_poly.pdbx_seq_one_letter_code
_entity_poly.pdbx_strand_id
1 'polypeptide(L)'
;MVFEKCEELLDFNDILSKTLLFHLEYLLNKNNFTELNNILTKISQISNIEDIELLLFVRCKVYVELKMYHETILDLNLLYGYNSIYKYISHIYIYTDFWLYLNITNDNDDLSKLGIVNGFSKHMYESKRMFNLLTSYNV
;
A
#
# COMPACT_ATOMS: atom_id res chain seq x y z
N MET A 1 17.10 -8.26 20.70
CA MET A 1 18.49 -7.81 20.45
C MET A 1 18.64 -6.84 19.27
N VAL A 2 18.24 -7.16 18.02
CA VAL A 2 18.35 -6.17 16.89
C VAL A 2 17.24 -5.11 16.95
N PHE A 3 16.00 -5.52 17.26
CA PHE A 3 14.85 -4.62 17.36
C PHE A 3 15.02 -3.58 18.50
N GLU A 4 15.32 -4.03 19.71
CA GLU A 4 15.59 -3.16 20.88
C GLU A 4 16.68 -2.11 20.59
N LYS A 5 17.71 -2.51 19.82
CA LYS A 5 18.81 -1.60 19.45
C LYS A 5 18.39 -0.59 18.37
N CYS A 6 17.50 -0.95 17.46
CA CYS A 6 16.89 0.01 16.53
C CYS A 6 15.97 0.97 17.28
N GLU A 7 15.28 0.48 18.31
CA GLU A 7 14.40 1.26 19.14
C GLU A 7 15.18 2.36 19.90
N GLU A 8 16.34 2.03 20.48
CA GLU A 8 17.21 3.00 21.15
C GLU A 8 17.83 4.07 20.23
N LEU A 9 17.92 3.81 18.92
CA LEU A 9 18.59 4.68 17.94
C LEU A 9 17.64 5.63 17.19
N LEU A 10 16.33 5.39 17.25
CA LEU A 10 15.33 6.21 16.57
C LEU A 10 14.87 7.34 17.50
N ASP A 11 15.02 8.60 17.08
CA ASP A 11 14.37 9.72 17.76
C ASP A 11 12.88 9.70 17.44
N PHE A 12 12.09 9.06 18.31
CA PHE A 12 10.67 8.80 18.09
C PHE A 12 9.77 10.03 17.98
N ASN A 13 10.33 11.25 18.12
CA ASN A 13 9.55 12.47 17.93
C ASN A 13 9.31 12.79 16.45
N ASP A 14 10.11 12.26 15.52
CA ASP A 14 9.92 12.49 14.09
C ASP A 14 9.07 11.38 13.42
N ILE A 15 8.33 11.76 12.37
CA ILE A 15 7.40 10.89 11.66
C ILE A 15 8.07 9.75 10.90
N LEU A 16 9.27 9.97 10.37
CA LEU A 16 10.06 8.97 9.67
C LEU A 16 10.48 7.87 10.64
N SER A 17 10.96 8.24 11.83
CA SER A 17 11.35 7.31 12.89
C SER A 17 10.17 6.42 13.32
N LYS A 18 8.98 7.00 13.51
CA LYS A 18 7.75 6.21 13.78
C LYS A 18 7.39 5.27 12.63
N THR A 19 7.49 5.75 11.40
CA THR A 19 7.17 4.95 10.21
C THR A 19 8.10 3.74 10.09
N LEU A 20 9.40 3.93 10.34
CA LEU A 20 10.39 2.84 10.36
C LEU A 20 10.08 1.82 11.45
N LEU A 21 9.68 2.27 12.64
CA LEU A 21 9.28 1.38 13.73
C LEU A 21 8.09 0.49 13.31
N PHE A 22 7.02 1.07 12.75
CA PHE A 22 5.88 0.28 12.29
C PHE A 22 6.25 -0.72 11.19
N HIS A 23 7.15 -0.33 10.27
CA HIS A 23 7.61 -1.27 9.25
C HIS A 23 8.37 -2.46 9.86
N LEU A 24 9.22 -2.21 10.86
CA LEU A 24 9.93 -3.27 11.58
C LEU A 24 8.96 -4.16 12.37
N GLU A 25 8.00 -3.57 13.10
CA GLU A 25 6.95 -4.31 13.80
C GLU A 25 6.17 -5.21 12.83
N TYR A 26 5.81 -4.70 11.65
CA TYR A 26 5.16 -5.46 10.58
C TYR A 26 6.04 -6.63 10.11
N LEU A 27 7.32 -6.41 9.80
CA LEU A 27 8.20 -7.45 9.28
C LEU A 27 8.37 -8.61 10.27
N LEU A 28 8.45 -8.29 11.57
CA LEU A 28 8.55 -9.29 12.64
C LEU A 28 7.25 -10.07 12.84
N ASN A 29 6.10 -9.44 12.59
CA ASN A 29 4.79 -9.98 12.93
C ASN A 29 3.88 -10.28 11.73
N LYS A 30 4.43 -10.36 10.51
CA LYS A 30 3.64 -10.47 9.26
C LYS A 30 2.61 -11.62 9.21
N ASN A 31 2.78 -12.65 10.04
CA ASN A 31 1.87 -13.80 10.10
C ASN A 31 0.96 -13.79 11.35
N ASN A 32 1.01 -12.75 12.18
CA ASN A 32 0.25 -12.63 13.42
C ASN A 32 -0.83 -11.56 13.27
N PHE A 33 -2.07 -12.00 13.03
CA PHE A 33 -3.21 -11.11 12.81
C PHE A 33 -3.47 -10.16 13.99
N THR A 34 -3.27 -10.60 15.23
CA THR A 34 -3.47 -9.73 16.41
C THR A 34 -2.47 -8.58 16.40
N GLU A 35 -1.20 -8.87 16.14
CA GLU A 35 -0.16 -7.84 16.09
C GLU A 35 -0.31 -6.92 14.88
N LEU A 36 -0.72 -7.45 13.72
CA LEU A 36 -1.04 -6.63 12.56
C LEU A 36 -2.19 -5.64 12.84
N ASN A 37 -3.24 -6.06 13.55
CA ASN A 37 -4.32 -5.17 13.98
C ASN A 37 -3.85 -4.12 15.00
N ASN A 38 -2.92 -4.47 15.89
CA ASN A 38 -2.31 -3.52 16.83
C ASN A 38 -1.52 -2.45 16.06
N ILE A 39 -0.68 -2.86 15.10
CA ILE A 39 0.07 -1.94 14.22
C ILE A 39 -0.91 -1.01 13.49
N LEU A 40 -1.96 -1.56 12.89
CA LEU A 40 -2.97 -0.77 12.18
C LEU A 40 -3.63 0.27 13.08
N THR A 41 -3.97 -0.11 14.31
CA THR A 41 -4.56 0.80 15.30
C THR A 41 -3.60 1.94 15.63
N LYS A 42 -2.32 1.66 15.88
CA LYS A 42 -1.30 2.69 16.12
C LYS A 42 -1.16 3.64 14.93
N ILE A 43 -1.12 3.10 13.71
CA ILE A 43 -1.01 3.89 12.48
C ILE A 43 -2.24 4.80 12.30
N SER A 44 -3.45 4.31 12.58
CA SER A 44 -4.70 5.09 12.42
C SER A 44 -4.81 6.32 13.33
N GLN A 45 -4.02 6.38 14.40
CA GLN A 45 -3.98 7.53 15.32
C GLN A 45 -3.12 8.68 14.78
N ILE A 46 -2.36 8.46 13.70
CA ILE A 46 -1.54 9.49 13.07
C ILE A 46 -2.39 10.31 12.11
N SER A 47 -2.47 11.61 12.36
CA SER A 47 -3.12 12.58 11.47
C SER A 47 -2.35 12.74 10.15
N ASN A 48 -3.07 13.07 9.08
CA ASN A 48 -2.49 13.39 7.76
C ASN A 48 -1.57 12.29 7.21
N ILE A 49 -1.91 11.04 7.51
CA ILE A 49 -1.21 9.86 6.99
C ILE A 49 -1.14 9.86 5.45
N GLU A 50 -2.15 10.42 4.80
CA GLU A 50 -2.23 10.52 3.34
C GLU A 50 -1.09 11.33 2.71
N ASP A 51 -0.44 12.22 3.48
CA ASP A 51 0.73 13.02 3.06
C ASP A 51 2.07 12.30 3.29
N ILE A 52 2.06 11.13 3.95
CA ILE A 52 3.25 10.40 4.39
C ILE A 52 3.35 9.10 3.60
N GLU A 53 3.93 9.19 2.41
CA GLU A 53 4.02 8.08 1.43
C GLU A 53 4.52 6.76 2.04
N LEU A 54 5.60 6.79 2.83
CA LEU A 54 6.16 5.57 3.43
C LEU A 54 5.20 4.94 4.46
N LEU A 55 4.45 5.76 5.19
CA LEU A 55 3.50 5.29 6.20
C LEU A 55 2.26 4.69 5.54
N LEU A 56 1.75 5.32 4.47
CA LEU A 56 0.73 4.74 3.59
C LEU A 56 1.17 3.36 3.07
N PHE A 57 2.42 3.25 2.60
CA PHE A 57 2.94 1.98 2.10
C PHE A 57 2.99 0.90 3.17
N VAL A 58 3.44 1.21 4.38
CA VAL A 58 3.43 0.26 5.51
C VAL A 58 2.00 -0.17 5.83
N ARG A 59 1.05 0.77 5.90
CA ARG A 59 -0.36 0.47 6.15
C ARG A 59 -0.97 -0.41 5.07
N CYS A 60 -0.66 -0.13 3.80
CA CYS A 60 -1.09 -0.94 2.66
C CYS A 60 -0.63 -2.40 2.79
N LYS A 61 0.64 -2.64 3.17
CA LYS A 61 1.15 -4.00 3.41
C LYS A 61 0.39 -4.70 4.54
N VAL A 62 0.12 -4.00 5.64
CA VAL A 62 -0.67 -4.54 6.77
C VAL A 62 -2.07 -4.93 6.30
N TYR A 63 -2.76 -4.06 5.54
CA TYR A 63 -4.09 -4.37 5.01
C TYR A 63 -4.12 -5.61 4.12
N VAL A 64 -3.12 -5.76 3.23
CA VAL A 64 -3.08 -6.93 2.34
C VAL A 64 -2.90 -8.23 3.12
N GLU A 65 -2.02 -8.27 4.12
CA GLU A 65 -1.84 -9.46 4.97
C GLU A 65 -3.13 -9.80 5.74
N LEU A 66 -3.85 -8.77 6.20
CA LEU A 66 -5.14 -8.90 6.88
C LEU A 66 -6.30 -9.23 5.92
N LYS A 67 -6.04 -9.30 4.61
CA LYS A 67 -7.05 -9.48 3.55
C LYS A 67 -8.12 -8.38 3.49
N MET A 68 -7.78 -7.19 3.98
CA MET A 68 -8.59 -5.97 3.90
C MET A 68 -8.40 -5.32 2.53
N TYR A 69 -8.92 -5.97 1.49
CA TYR A 69 -8.61 -5.62 0.10
C TYR A 69 -9.23 -4.31 -0.36
N HIS A 70 -10.39 -3.93 0.17
CA HIS A 70 -11.01 -2.64 -0.14
C HIS A 70 -10.12 -1.48 0.35
N GLU A 71 -9.67 -1.56 1.59
CA GLU A 71 -8.77 -0.59 2.23
C GLU A 71 -7.40 -0.56 1.55
N THR A 72 -6.90 -1.73 1.14
CA THR A 72 -5.68 -1.83 0.33
C THR A 72 -5.80 -1.00 -0.94
N ILE A 73 -6.92 -1.10 -1.67
CA ILE A 73 -7.13 -0.36 -2.92
C ILE A 73 -7.16 1.15 -2.67
N LEU A 74 -7.79 1.61 -1.59
CA LEU A 74 -7.81 3.02 -1.22
C LEU A 74 -6.38 3.55 -0.98
N ASP A 75 -5.58 2.86 -0.19
CA ASP A 75 -4.20 3.25 0.08
C ASP A 75 -3.33 3.19 -1.19
N LEU A 76 -3.54 2.17 -2.03
CA LEU A 76 -2.82 2.04 -3.29
C LEU A 76 -3.15 3.17 -4.26
N ASN A 77 -4.43 3.58 -4.34
CA ASN A 77 -4.86 4.74 -5.13
C ASN A 77 -4.21 6.04 -4.67
N LEU A 78 -4.06 6.25 -3.35
CA LEU A 78 -3.32 7.39 -2.82
C LEU A 78 -1.84 7.32 -3.21
N LEU A 79 -1.22 6.14 -3.09
CA LEU A 79 0.17 5.92 -3.51
C LEU A 79 0.37 6.23 -5.00
N TYR A 80 -0.61 5.99 -5.88
CA TYR A 80 -0.52 6.32 -7.32
C TYR A 80 -0.42 7.83 -7.58
N GLY A 81 -0.88 8.66 -6.63
CA GLY A 81 -0.69 10.11 -6.70
C GLY A 81 0.78 10.53 -6.53
N TYR A 82 1.63 9.66 -6.00
CA TYR A 82 3.05 9.93 -5.78
C TYR A 82 3.92 9.49 -6.97
N ASN A 83 4.85 10.36 -7.37
CA ASN A 83 5.82 10.08 -8.42
C ASN A 83 6.71 8.86 -8.13
N SER A 84 6.86 8.49 -6.85
CA SER A 84 7.71 7.38 -6.39
C SER A 84 7.01 6.03 -6.32
N ILE A 85 5.76 5.90 -6.77
CA ILE A 85 5.00 4.65 -6.65
C ILE A 85 5.72 3.41 -7.17
N TYR A 86 6.50 3.54 -8.25
CA TYR A 86 7.25 2.43 -8.85
C TYR A 86 8.17 1.72 -7.86
N LYS A 87 8.63 2.41 -6.81
CA LYS A 87 9.45 1.85 -5.72
C LYS A 87 8.67 0.88 -4.83
N TYR A 88 7.37 1.11 -4.68
CA TYR A 88 6.51 0.40 -3.71
C TYR A 88 5.67 -0.67 -4.39
N ILE A 89 5.27 -0.45 -5.63
CA ILE A 89 4.32 -1.32 -6.33
C ILE A 89 4.85 -2.74 -6.54
N SER A 90 6.15 -2.89 -6.76
CA SER A 90 6.81 -4.19 -6.89
C SER A 90 6.67 -5.04 -5.63
N HIS A 91 6.60 -4.40 -4.46
CA HIS A 91 6.44 -5.07 -3.18
C HIS A 91 4.99 -5.48 -2.89
N ILE A 92 4.00 -4.88 -3.56
CA ILE A 92 2.59 -5.27 -3.47
C ILE A 92 2.26 -6.31 -4.55
N TYR A 93 2.99 -6.30 -5.66
CA TYR A 93 2.83 -7.25 -6.76
C TYR A 93 2.90 -8.73 -6.30
N ILE A 94 3.70 -9.02 -5.28
CA ILE A 94 3.89 -10.38 -4.76
C ILE A 94 2.61 -11.00 -4.16
N TYR A 95 1.60 -10.19 -3.82
CA TYR A 95 0.34 -10.66 -3.24
C TYR A 95 -0.64 -11.09 -4.34
N THR A 96 -0.38 -12.26 -4.92
CA THR A 96 -1.17 -12.82 -6.03
C THR A 96 -2.66 -12.91 -5.72
N ASP A 97 -3.01 -13.26 -4.48
CA ASP A 97 -4.40 -13.42 -4.04
C ASP A 97 -5.17 -12.09 -4.10
N PHE A 98 -4.51 -10.99 -3.75
CA PHE A 98 -5.08 -9.65 -3.86
C PHE A 98 -5.36 -9.27 -5.32
N TRP A 99 -4.42 -9.57 -6.22
CA TRP A 99 -4.61 -9.29 -7.64
C TRP A 99 -5.67 -10.18 -8.30
N LEU A 100 -5.81 -11.43 -7.82
CA LEU A 100 -6.89 -12.31 -8.22
C LEU A 100 -8.25 -11.73 -7.80
N TYR A 101 -8.37 -11.30 -6.54
CA TYR A 101 -9.57 -10.62 -6.04
C TYR A 101 -9.95 -9.43 -6.92
N LEU A 102 -8.99 -8.54 -7.19
CA LEU A 102 -9.18 -7.38 -8.06
C LEU A 102 -9.60 -7.75 -9.49
N ASN A 103 -9.07 -8.85 -10.03
CA ASN A 103 -9.40 -9.30 -11.38
C ASN A 103 -10.85 -9.80 -11.48
N ILE A 104 -11.33 -10.49 -10.44
CA ILE A 104 -12.71 -10.98 -10.35
C ILE A 104 -13.70 -9.82 -10.20
N THR A 105 -13.33 -8.78 -9.45
CA THR A 105 -14.23 -7.63 -9.21
C THR A 105 -14.25 -6.63 -10.37
N ASN A 106 -13.21 -6.59 -11.21
CA ASN A 106 -13.08 -5.66 -12.34
C ASN A 106 -13.24 -6.39 -13.67
N ASP A 107 -14.48 -6.73 -14.01
CA ASP A 107 -14.84 -7.41 -15.26
C ASP A 107 -14.91 -6.41 -16.44
N ASN A 108 -13.81 -5.70 -16.70
CA ASN A 108 -13.66 -4.85 -17.89
C ASN A 108 -13.10 -5.68 -19.04
N ASP A 109 -14.00 -6.32 -19.78
CA ASP A 109 -13.69 -7.19 -20.91
C ASP A 109 -13.03 -6.45 -22.10
N ASP A 110 -13.04 -5.12 -22.11
CA ASP A 110 -12.34 -4.34 -23.14
C ASP A 110 -10.80 -4.34 -22.96
N LEU A 111 -10.30 -4.50 -21.73
CA LEU A 111 -8.85 -4.60 -21.50
C LEU A 111 -8.28 -5.96 -21.95
N SER A 112 -9.09 -7.02 -21.90
CA SER A 112 -8.71 -8.35 -22.38
C SER A 112 -8.41 -8.33 -23.89
N LYS A 113 -9.16 -7.53 -24.67
CA LYS A 113 -8.95 -7.28 -26.11
C LYS A 113 -7.61 -6.61 -26.41
N LEU A 114 -7.06 -5.87 -25.45
CA LEU A 114 -5.73 -5.25 -25.54
C LEU A 114 -4.61 -6.18 -25.03
N GLY A 115 -4.92 -7.43 -24.68
CA GLY A 115 -3.98 -8.39 -24.10
C GLY A 115 -3.70 -8.18 -22.60
N ILE A 116 -4.42 -7.26 -21.94
CA ILE A 116 -4.26 -6.96 -20.52
C ILE A 116 -5.21 -7.84 -19.71
N VAL A 117 -4.71 -9.02 -19.33
CA VAL A 117 -5.55 -10.10 -18.77
C VAL A 117 -5.42 -10.27 -17.25
N ASN A 118 -4.29 -9.89 -16.65
CA ASN A 118 -4.08 -10.06 -15.21
C ASN A 118 -4.51 -8.81 -14.41
N GLY A 119 -4.97 -9.03 -13.16
CA GLY A 119 -5.55 -7.98 -12.32
C GLY A 119 -4.60 -6.81 -12.03
N PHE A 120 -3.30 -7.10 -11.84
CA PHE A 120 -2.29 -6.06 -11.62
C PHE A 120 -2.16 -5.14 -12.84
N SER A 121 -1.98 -5.70 -14.03
CA SER A 121 -1.81 -4.94 -15.26
C SER A 121 -3.07 -4.15 -15.60
N LYS A 122 -4.27 -4.71 -15.36
CA LYS A 122 -5.54 -3.99 -15.50
C LYS A 122 -5.59 -2.77 -14.57
N HIS A 123 -5.27 -2.97 -13.29
CA HIS A 123 -5.30 -1.90 -12.29
C HIS A 123 -4.27 -0.80 -12.60
N MET A 124 -3.03 -1.18 -12.94
CA MET A 124 -2.00 -0.23 -13.39
C MET A 124 -2.44 0.62 -14.59
N TYR A 125 -3.09 0.00 -15.57
CA TYR A 125 -3.58 0.70 -16.76
C TYR A 125 -4.67 1.72 -16.40
N GLU A 126 -5.64 1.33 -15.58
CA GLU A 126 -6.72 2.20 -15.13
C GLU A 126 -6.21 3.34 -14.24
N SER A 127 -5.33 3.07 -13.28
CA SER A 127 -4.74 4.10 -12.41
C SER A 127 -3.94 5.11 -13.21
N LYS A 128 -3.14 4.67 -14.19
CA LYS A 128 -2.41 5.57 -15.08
C LYS A 128 -3.34 6.37 -15.99
N ARG A 129 -4.44 5.78 -16.46
CA ARG A 129 -5.47 6.48 -17.24
C ARG A 129 -6.15 7.57 -16.39
N MET A 130 -6.53 7.26 -15.16
CA MET A 130 -7.11 8.22 -14.22
C MET A 130 -6.15 9.36 -13.90
N PHE A 131 -4.87 9.06 -13.68
CA PHE A 131 -3.83 10.07 -13.50
C PHE A 131 -3.74 10.99 -14.72
N ASN A 132 -3.64 10.42 -15.93
CA ASN A 132 -3.58 11.20 -17.17
C ASN A 132 -4.82 12.08 -17.35
N LEU A 133 -6.02 11.57 -17.08
CA LEU A 133 -7.27 12.34 -17.13
C LEU A 133 -7.24 13.52 -16.15
N LEU A 134 -6.93 13.28 -14.87
CA LEU A 134 -6.83 14.32 -13.84
C LEU A 134 -5.79 15.40 -14.21
N THR A 135 -4.67 15.03 -14.83
CA THR A 135 -3.68 15.99 -15.31
C THR A 135 -4.13 16.75 -16.57
N SER A 136 -4.91 16.13 -17.45
CA SER A 136 -5.42 16.76 -18.69
C SER A 136 -6.54 17.77 -18.46
N TYR A 137 -7.29 17.65 -17.35
CA TYR A 137 -8.29 18.64 -16.95
C TYR A 137 -7.71 19.84 -16.19
N ASN A 138 -6.41 19.83 -15.88
CA ASN A 138 -5.69 20.90 -15.18
C ASN A 138 -4.76 21.72 -16.11
N VAL A 139 -5.06 21.77 -17.41
CA VAL A 139 -4.36 22.59 -18.43
C VAL A 139 -5.30 23.61 -19.04
#